data_AF-A0A958XNK8-F1
#
_entry.id   AF-A0A958XNK8-F1
#
_cell.length_a   1.000
_cell.length_b   1.000
_cell.length_c   1.000
_cell.angle_alpha   90.00
_cell.angle_beta   90.00
_cell.angle_gamma   90.00
#
_symmetry.space_group_name_H-M   'P 1'
#
loop_
_entity.id
_entity.type
_entity.pdbx_description
1 polymer ?
#
loop_
_entity_poly.entity_id
_entity_poly.type
_entity_poly.pdbx_seq_one_letter_code
_entity_poly.pdbx_strand_id
1 'polypeptide(L)'
;NRLVHIAVQAGVGLLTGILYSISELIFERPYFQRRSYGKIIFIKTIVYFFVAIVLMSSAVIALQSVLFGERNWAKVGEWLISINFFVALTYFLAVSILISFIRQMNYKFGPGMLWNMLAGKYHKPREEERIFMFLDLKSSTTIAEQLGHIHFSRFIQDCFFDLTEVVLRHKVDIYQYVGDEAVLS
;
A
#
# COMPACT_ATOMS: atom_id res chain seq x y z
N ASN A 1 -32.77 3.50 -22.30
CA ASN A 1 -31.46 2.82 -22.18
C ASN A 1 -30.42 3.42 -21.22
N ARG A 2 -30.58 4.62 -20.63
CA ARG A 2 -29.59 5.15 -19.63
C ARG A 2 -29.38 4.26 -18.40
N LEU A 3 -30.44 3.61 -17.90
CA LEU A 3 -30.34 2.70 -16.74
C LEU A 3 -29.46 1.49 -17.01
N VAL A 4 -29.53 0.92 -18.22
CA VAL A 4 -28.69 -0.21 -18.63
C VAL A 4 -27.22 0.22 -18.70
N HIS A 5 -26.94 1.42 -19.22
CA HIS A 5 -25.58 1.96 -19.21
C HIS A 5 -25.00 2.11 -17.81
N ILE A 6 -25.78 2.68 -16.89
CA ILE A 6 -25.35 2.88 -15.50
C ILE A 6 -25.15 1.52 -14.82
N ALA A 7 -26.04 0.55 -15.04
CA ALA A 7 -25.92 -0.79 -14.46
C ALA A 7 -24.67 -1.54 -14.94
N VAL A 8 -24.36 -1.47 -16.24
CA VAL A 8 -23.16 -2.10 -16.82
C VAL A 8 -21.89 -1.42 -16.30
N GLN A 9 -21.87 -0.08 -16.25
CA GLN A 9 -20.73 0.66 -15.70
C GLN A 9 -20.54 0.37 -14.21
N ALA A 10 -21.62 0.26 -13.43
CA ALA A 10 -21.57 -0.09 -12.02
C ALA A 10 -21.06 -1.52 -11.81
N GLY A 11 -21.51 -2.48 -12.63
CA GLY A 11 -21.07 -3.87 -12.55
C GLY A 11 -19.58 -4.04 -12.91
N VAL A 12 -19.14 -3.40 -13.99
CA VAL A 12 -17.71 -3.35 -14.35
C VAL A 12 -16.92 -2.65 -13.24
N GLY A 13 -17.40 -1.53 -12.73
CA GLY A 13 -16.80 -0.79 -11.61
C GLY A 13 -16.60 -1.67 -10.36
N LEU A 14 -17.62 -2.42 -9.95
CA LEU A 14 -17.53 -3.34 -8.82
C LEU A 14 -16.48 -4.43 -9.04
N LEU A 15 -16.50 -5.08 -10.21
CA LEU A 15 -15.50 -6.10 -10.55
C LEU A 15 -14.08 -5.52 -10.56
N THR A 16 -13.92 -4.31 -11.10
CA THR A 16 -12.63 -3.62 -11.12
C THR A 16 -12.13 -3.30 -9.72
N GLY A 17 -13.01 -2.83 -8.82
CA GLY A 17 -12.70 -2.55 -7.43
C GLY A 17 -12.29 -3.80 -6.65
N ILE A 18 -12.94 -4.95 -6.90
CA ILE A 18 -12.59 -6.23 -6.28
C ILE A 18 -11.19 -6.67 -6.74
N LEU A 19 -10.92 -6.63 -8.05
CA LEU A 19 -9.62 -7.03 -8.61
C LEU A 19 -8.49 -6.14 -8.09
N TYR A 20 -8.71 -4.82 -8.03
CA TYR A 20 -7.75 -3.89 -7.46
C TYR A 20 -7.51 -4.18 -5.97
N SER A 21 -8.58 -4.41 -5.20
CA SER A 21 -8.48 -4.71 -3.77
C SER A 21 -7.72 -6.01 -3.50
N ILE A 22 -7.97 -7.06 -4.29
CA ILE A 22 -7.22 -8.33 -4.20
C ILE A 22 -5.74 -8.09 -4.49
N SER A 23 -5.42 -7.32 -5.53
CA SER A 23 -4.02 -7.00 -5.85
C SER A 23 -3.33 -6.32 -4.66
N GLU A 24 -4.04 -5.40 -3.99
CA GLU A 24 -3.50 -4.71 -2.83
C GLU A 24 -3.31 -5.63 -1.61
N LEU A 25 -4.28 -6.49 -1.30
CA LEU A 25 -4.19 -7.44 -0.19
C LEU A 25 -3.02 -8.41 -0.33
N ILE A 26 -2.67 -8.79 -1.56
CA ILE A 26 -1.50 -9.65 -1.82
C ILE A 26 -0.20 -8.92 -1.45
N PHE A 27 -0.09 -7.64 -1.76
CA PHE A 27 1.09 -6.84 -1.46
C PHE A 27 1.19 -6.38 0.00
N GLU A 28 0.10 -6.44 0.76
CA GLU A 28 0.13 -6.21 2.22
C GLU A 28 0.73 -7.35 3.01
N ARG A 29 1.00 -8.51 2.39
CA ARG A 29 1.54 -9.65 3.12
C ARG A 29 2.92 -9.34 3.73
N PRO A 30 3.22 -9.85 4.95
CA PRO A 30 4.48 -9.60 5.67
C PRO A 30 5.73 -9.90 4.83
N TYR A 31 5.65 -10.91 3.95
CA TYR A 31 6.71 -11.30 3.04
C TYR A 31 7.21 -10.14 2.15
N PHE A 32 6.29 -9.31 1.64
CA PHE A 32 6.67 -8.18 0.80
C PHE A 32 7.22 -7.03 1.63
N GLN A 33 6.77 -6.87 2.88
CA GLN A 33 7.19 -5.78 3.78
C GLN A 33 8.66 -5.91 4.24
N ARG A 34 9.26 -7.10 4.19
CA ARG A 34 10.70 -7.30 4.46
C ARG A 34 11.62 -6.87 3.30
N ARG A 35 11.08 -6.49 2.15
CA ARG A 35 11.86 -6.08 0.97
C ARG A 35 12.05 -4.56 0.91
N SER A 36 13.04 -4.13 0.13
CA SER A 36 13.27 -2.70 -0.12
C SER A 36 12.02 -2.02 -0.67
N TYR A 37 11.61 -0.91 -0.04
CA TYR A 37 10.44 -0.11 -0.42
C TYR A 37 10.44 0.28 -1.90
N GLY A 38 11.59 0.68 -2.44
CA GLY A 38 11.71 1.04 -3.86
C GLY A 38 11.36 -0.13 -4.78
N LYS A 39 11.79 -1.36 -4.42
CA LYS A 39 11.45 -2.57 -5.18
C LYS A 39 9.95 -2.88 -5.10
N ILE A 40 9.34 -2.72 -3.93
CA ILE A 40 7.90 -2.96 -3.75
C ILE A 40 7.09 -1.95 -4.58
N ILE A 41 7.40 -0.66 -4.48
CA ILE A 41 6.71 0.39 -5.24
C ILE A 41 6.87 0.14 -6.74
N PHE A 42 8.08 -0.20 -7.19
CA PHE A 42 8.33 -0.50 -8.61
C PHE A 42 7.50 -1.69 -9.10
N ILE A 43 7.50 -2.81 -8.35
CA ILE A 43 6.70 -3.99 -8.69
C ILE A 43 5.20 -3.65 -8.69
N LYS A 44 4.72 -2.91 -7.67
CA LYS A 44 3.33 -2.45 -7.59
C LYS A 44 2.94 -1.60 -8.80
N THR A 45 3.79 -0.67 -9.23
CA THR A 45 3.53 0.16 -10.42
C THR A 45 3.38 -0.69 -11.68
N ILE A 46 4.25 -1.70 -11.87
CA ILE A 46 4.14 -2.63 -12.99
C ILE A 46 2.81 -3.41 -12.91
N VAL A 47 2.47 -3.95 -11.74
CA VAL A 47 1.22 -4.69 -11.57
C VAL A 47 0.00 -3.80 -11.80
N TYR A 48 -0.02 -2.58 -11.26
CA TYR A 48 -1.13 -1.63 -11.50
C TYR A 48 -1.25 -1.24 -12.96
N PHE A 49 -0.14 -1.12 -13.69
CA PHE A 49 -0.18 -0.86 -15.13
C PHE A 49 -0.89 -2.00 -15.89
N PHE A 50 -0.51 -3.26 -15.64
CA PHE A 50 -1.16 -4.40 -16.29
C PHE A 50 -2.62 -4.58 -15.86
N VAL A 51 -2.90 -4.41 -14.57
CA VAL A 51 -4.27 -4.43 -14.04
C VAL A 51 -5.10 -3.34 -14.72
N ALA A 52 -4.59 -2.11 -14.85
CA ALA A 52 -5.30 -1.03 -15.53
C ALA A 52 -5.66 -1.38 -16.97
N ILE A 53 -4.73 -1.95 -17.74
CA ILE A 53 -4.97 -2.35 -19.14
C ILE A 53 -6.09 -3.41 -19.21
N VAL A 54 -6.01 -4.46 -18.39
CA VAL A 54 -7.01 -5.53 -18.38
C VAL A 54 -8.38 -4.98 -17.99
N LEU A 55 -8.45 -4.19 -16.94
CA LEU A 55 -9.68 -3.58 -16.43
C LEU A 55 -10.32 -2.67 -17.48
N MET A 56 -9.54 -1.77 -18.05
CA MET A 56 -10.02 -0.81 -19.03
C MET A 56 -10.45 -1.49 -20.34
N SER A 57 -9.70 -2.48 -20.81
CA SER A 57 -10.07 -3.26 -22.00
C SER A 57 -11.37 -4.05 -21.76
N SER A 58 -11.51 -4.66 -20.58
CA SER A 58 -12.74 -5.39 -20.21
C SER A 58 -13.97 -4.47 -20.16
N ALA A 59 -13.80 -3.23 -19.70
CA ALA A 59 -14.86 -2.23 -19.66
C ALA A 59 -15.35 -1.85 -21.06
N VAL A 60 -14.42 -1.65 -22.01
CA VAL A 60 -14.77 -1.34 -23.41
C VAL A 60 -15.50 -2.52 -24.06
N ILE A 61 -15.03 -3.75 -23.84
CA ILE A 61 -15.67 -4.96 -24.39
C ILE A 61 -17.08 -5.14 -23.83
N ALA A 62 -17.25 -5.01 -22.51
CA ALA A 62 -18.55 -5.15 -21.86
C ALA A 62 -19.55 -4.09 -22.33
N LEU A 63 -19.10 -2.85 -22.50
CA LEU A 63 -19.93 -1.77 -23.04
C LEU A 63 -20.36 -2.05 -24.48
N GLN A 64 -19.45 -2.55 -25.32
CA GLN A 64 -19.77 -2.89 -26.71
C GLN A 64 -20.72 -4.08 -26.83
N SER A 65 -20.49 -5.16 -26.06
CA SER A 65 -21.36 -6.34 -26.12
C SER A 65 -22.79 -6.01 -25.71
N VAL A 66 -22.97 -5.08 -24.77
CA VAL A 66 -24.31 -4.64 -24.36
C VAL A 66 -24.94 -3.69 -25.39
N LEU A 67 -24.14 -2.82 -26.01
CA LEU A 67 -24.67 -1.81 -26.93
C LEU A 67 -24.99 -2.32 -28.33
N PHE A 68 -24.10 -3.16 -28.87
CA PHE A 68 -24.13 -3.57 -30.26
C PHE A 68 -24.38 -5.07 -30.42
N GLY A 69 -24.48 -5.83 -29.31
CA GLY A 69 -24.65 -7.29 -29.33
C GLY A 69 -23.40 -8.06 -29.79
N GLU A 70 -22.35 -7.36 -30.22
CA GLU A 70 -21.14 -7.93 -30.79
C GLU A 70 -19.89 -7.46 -30.04
N ARG A 71 -18.88 -8.34 -29.99
CA ARG A 71 -17.56 -8.03 -29.43
C ARG A 71 -16.65 -7.59 -30.57
N ASN A 72 -16.24 -6.33 -30.59
CA ASN A 72 -15.36 -5.81 -31.62
C ASN A 72 -13.97 -5.47 -31.06
N TRP A 73 -13.01 -6.37 -31.29
CA TRP A 73 -11.63 -6.20 -30.84
C TRP A 73 -10.89 -5.04 -31.51
N ALA A 74 -11.28 -4.64 -32.73
CA ALA A 74 -10.65 -3.51 -33.43
C ALA A 74 -10.89 -2.20 -32.68
N LYS A 75 -12.12 -1.98 -32.19
CA LYS A 75 -12.45 -0.79 -31.39
C LYS A 75 -11.76 -0.76 -30.03
N VAL A 76 -11.42 -1.92 -29.45
CA VAL A 76 -10.58 -1.97 -28.24
C VAL A 76 -9.19 -1.45 -28.56
N GLY A 77 -8.60 -1.89 -29.68
CA GLY A 77 -7.31 -1.40 -30.17
C GLY A 77 -7.31 0.11 -30.45
N GLU A 78 -8.33 0.62 -31.15
CA GLU A 78 -8.51 2.06 -31.38
C GLU A 78 -8.58 2.85 -30.07
N TRP A 79 -9.30 2.32 -29.08
CA TRP A 79 -9.43 2.96 -27.78
C TRP A 79 -8.11 2.95 -27.00
N LEU A 80 -7.34 1.86 -27.03
CA LEU A 80 -6.03 1.75 -26.36
C LEU A 80 -4.98 2.74 -26.90
N ILE A 81 -5.15 3.25 -28.11
CA ILE A 81 -4.26 4.27 -28.70
C ILE A 81 -4.83 5.68 -28.51
N SER A 82 -6.07 5.81 -28.03
CA SER A 82 -6.73 7.10 -27.86
C SER A 82 -6.14 7.92 -26.72
N ILE A 83 -6.22 9.25 -26.84
CA ILE A 83 -5.82 10.17 -25.76
C ILE A 83 -6.60 9.93 -24.47
N ASN A 84 -7.87 9.54 -24.57
CA ASN A 84 -8.72 9.25 -23.42
C ASN A 84 -8.20 8.06 -22.61
N PHE A 85 -7.64 7.05 -23.28
CA PHE A 85 -6.98 5.94 -22.60
C PHE A 85 -5.77 6.42 -21.81
N PHE A 86 -4.88 7.20 -22.41
CA PHE A 86 -3.69 7.70 -21.71
C PHE A 86 -4.06 8.59 -20.52
N VAL A 87 -5.05 9.47 -20.65
CA VAL A 87 -5.55 10.28 -19.53
C VAL A 87 -6.10 9.39 -18.40
N ALA A 88 -6.93 8.40 -18.74
CA ALA A 88 -7.49 7.47 -17.76
C ALA A 88 -6.41 6.63 -17.08
N LEU A 89 -5.42 6.15 -17.84
CA LEU A 89 -4.29 5.36 -17.37
C LEU A 89 -3.41 6.17 -16.42
N THR A 90 -3.02 7.39 -16.81
CA THR A 90 -2.22 8.28 -15.97
C THR A 90 -2.95 8.63 -14.69
N TYR A 91 -4.25 8.93 -14.76
CA TYR A 91 -5.08 9.18 -13.58
C TYR A 91 -5.10 7.95 -12.64
N PHE A 92 -5.39 6.77 -13.18
CA PHE A 92 -5.46 5.53 -12.42
C PHE A 92 -4.12 5.20 -11.73
N LEU A 93 -3.01 5.33 -12.45
CA LEU A 93 -1.67 5.08 -11.91
C LEU A 93 -1.31 6.12 -10.83
N ALA A 94 -1.58 7.40 -11.06
CA ALA A 94 -1.30 8.46 -10.10
C ALA A 94 -2.05 8.22 -8.78
N VAL A 95 -3.36 7.93 -8.86
CA VAL A 95 -4.19 7.62 -7.68
C VAL A 95 -3.69 6.35 -6.99
N SER A 96 -3.36 5.30 -7.74
CA SER A 96 -2.89 4.03 -7.18
C SER A 96 -1.56 4.18 -6.44
N ILE A 97 -0.61 4.94 -7.01
CA ILE A 97 0.67 5.25 -6.38
C ILE A 97 0.45 6.07 -5.10
N LEU A 98 -0.44 7.08 -5.14
CA LEU A 98 -0.77 7.90 -3.98
C LEU A 98 -1.38 7.08 -2.84
N ILE A 99 -2.34 6.20 -3.13
CA ILE A 99 -2.95 5.31 -2.14
C ILE A 99 -1.90 4.36 -1.55
N SER A 100 -1.07 3.75 -2.41
CA SER A 100 0.02 2.85 -1.97
C SER A 100 1.03 3.57 -1.08
N PHE A 101 1.36 4.83 -1.39
CA PHE A 101 2.23 5.67 -0.58
C PHE A 101 1.62 5.97 0.80
N ILE A 102 0.36 6.41 0.84
CA ILE A 102 -0.34 6.69 2.10
C ILE A 102 -0.39 5.43 2.98
N ARG A 103 -0.67 4.25 2.40
CA ARG A 103 -0.70 2.99 3.16
C ARG A 103 0.67 2.57 3.67
N GLN A 104 1.74 2.73 2.89
CA GLN A 104 3.10 2.48 3.36
C GLN A 104 3.51 3.42 4.50
N MET A 105 3.13 4.68 4.41
CA MET A 105 3.38 5.65 5.47
C MET A 105 2.60 5.30 6.75
N ASN A 106 1.33 4.92 6.64
CA ASN A 106 0.54 4.47 7.80
C ASN A 106 1.12 3.19 8.42
N TYR A 107 1.70 2.29 7.63
CA TYR A 107 2.39 1.11 8.15
C TYR A 107 3.64 1.49 8.94
N LYS A 108 4.39 2.50 8.49
CA LYS A 108 5.69 2.87 9.09
C LYS A 108 5.58 3.83 10.28
N PHE A 109 4.68 4.80 10.20
CA PHE A 109 4.51 5.85 11.21
C PHE A 109 3.30 5.61 12.11
N GLY A 110 2.55 4.53 11.88
CA GLY A 110 1.30 4.27 12.57
C GLY A 110 0.10 5.00 11.91
N PRO A 111 -1.12 4.50 12.15
CA PRO A 111 -2.33 5.05 11.53
C PRO A 111 -2.55 6.51 11.92
N GLY A 112 -2.73 7.40 10.94
CA GLY A 112 -3.12 8.79 11.17
C GLY A 112 -1.98 9.74 11.58
N MET A 113 -0.80 9.22 11.87
CA MET A 113 0.37 10.07 12.18
C MET A 113 0.74 10.98 11.00
N LEU A 114 0.61 10.49 9.77
CA LEU A 114 0.82 11.26 8.53
C LEU A 114 -0.03 12.54 8.51
N TRP A 115 -1.32 12.43 8.88
CA TRP A 115 -2.24 13.57 8.92
C TRP A 115 -1.87 14.54 10.05
N ASN A 116 -1.47 14.03 11.21
CA ASN A 116 -1.03 14.86 12.32
C ASN A 116 0.25 15.65 11.95
N MET A 117 1.18 15.04 11.20
CA MET A 117 2.37 15.72 10.69
C MET A 117 2.01 16.81 9.68
N LEU A 118 1.17 16.49 8.67
CA LEU A 118 0.75 17.44 7.64
C LEU A 118 -0.09 18.61 8.20
N ALA A 119 -0.97 18.33 9.15
CA ALA A 119 -1.76 19.35 9.85
C ALA A 119 -0.92 20.20 10.82
N GLY A 120 0.35 19.85 11.01
CA GLY A 120 1.26 20.55 11.91
C GLY A 120 0.91 20.38 13.39
N LYS A 121 0.17 19.33 13.77
CA LYS A 121 -0.30 19.07 15.14
C LYS A 121 0.86 19.11 16.15
N TYR A 122 2.03 18.61 15.75
CA TYR A 122 3.23 18.49 16.59
C TYR A 122 4.26 19.63 16.41
N HIS A 123 3.92 20.72 15.71
CA HIS A 123 4.86 21.86 15.57
C HIS A 123 4.97 22.70 16.84
N LYS A 124 3.98 22.62 17.73
CA LYS A 124 3.99 23.26 19.04
C LYS A 124 3.94 22.17 20.10
N PRO A 125 4.67 22.32 21.22
CA PRO A 125 4.56 21.40 22.35
C PRO A 125 3.10 21.27 22.80
N ARG A 126 2.68 20.04 23.10
CA ARG A 126 1.34 19.71 23.59
C ARG A 126 1.46 18.68 24.69
N GLU A 127 0.62 18.82 25.71
CA GLU A 127 0.43 17.78 26.72
C GLU A 127 -0.50 16.69 26.16
N GLU A 128 -0.07 15.45 26.23
CA GLU A 128 -0.86 14.27 25.86
C GLU A 128 -0.70 13.21 26.96
N GLU A 129 -1.80 12.57 27.37
CA GLU A 129 -1.75 11.43 28.27
C GLU A 129 -1.38 10.17 27.46
N ARG A 130 -0.22 9.59 27.77
CA ARG A 130 0.32 8.39 27.10
C ARG A 130 0.90 7.43 28.14
N ILE A 131 0.81 6.13 27.86
CA ILE A 131 1.45 5.09 28.68
C ILE A 131 2.67 4.60 27.93
N PHE A 132 3.86 4.89 28.46
CA PHE A 132 5.09 4.45 27.82
C PHE A 132 5.49 3.05 28.26
N MET A 133 5.92 2.24 27.30
CA MET A 133 6.53 0.93 27.52
C MET A 133 7.92 0.92 26.90
N PHE A 134 8.89 0.43 27.65
CA PHE A 134 10.28 0.27 27.23
C PHE A 134 10.56 -1.22 27.07
N LEU A 135 10.98 -1.63 25.87
CA LEU A 135 11.30 -3.00 25.52
C LEU A 135 12.77 -3.08 25.13
N ASP A 136 13.53 -3.89 25.85
CA ASP A 136 14.96 -4.08 25.62
C ASP A 136 15.30 -5.56 25.40
N LEU A 137 16.38 -5.81 24.66
CA LEU A 137 16.86 -7.14 24.36
C LEU A 137 17.72 -7.67 25.50
N LYS A 138 17.30 -8.79 26.09
CA LYS A 138 18.09 -9.46 27.13
C LYS A 138 19.48 -9.89 26.61
N SER A 139 20.52 -9.51 27.35
CA SER A 139 21.92 -9.90 27.06
C SER A 139 22.41 -9.47 25.68
N SER A 140 21.96 -8.31 25.19
CA SER A 140 22.28 -7.81 23.86
C SER A 140 23.77 -7.63 23.59
N THR A 141 24.55 -7.20 24.58
CA THR A 141 26.01 -7.08 24.48
C THR A 141 26.68 -8.41 24.17
N THR A 142 26.34 -9.47 24.93
CA THR A 142 26.87 -10.82 24.69
C THR A 142 26.47 -11.34 23.31
N ILE A 143 25.23 -11.10 22.89
CA ILE A 143 24.75 -11.49 21.55
C ILE A 143 25.52 -10.74 20.46
N ALA A 144 25.75 -9.43 20.64
CA ALA A 144 26.48 -8.59 19.70
C ALA A 144 27.94 -9.01 19.55
N GLU A 145 28.61 -9.34 20.67
CA GLU A 145 29.98 -9.84 20.68
C GLU A 145 30.11 -11.19 19.96
N GLN A 146 29.13 -12.09 20.15
CA GLN A 146 29.13 -13.41 19.50
C GLN A 146 28.81 -13.35 18.00
N LEU A 147 27.83 -12.54 17.60
CA LEU A 147 27.37 -12.45 16.20
C LEU A 147 28.22 -11.50 15.34
N GLY A 148 28.85 -10.51 15.98
CA GLY A 148 29.48 -9.38 15.30
C GLY A 148 28.46 -8.41 14.70
N HIS A 149 28.92 -7.19 14.42
CA HIS A 149 28.06 -6.03 14.07
C HIS A 149 27.08 -6.26 12.90
N ILE A 150 27.47 -6.96 11.83
CA ILE A 150 26.58 -7.19 10.66
C ILE A 150 25.43 -8.14 11.01
N HIS A 151 25.74 -9.27 11.64
CA HIS A 151 24.72 -10.27 11.96
C HIS A 151 23.84 -9.79 13.13
N PHE A 152 24.42 -9.09 14.10
CA PHE A 152 23.65 -8.44 15.15
C PHE A 152 22.69 -7.39 14.59
N SER A 153 23.12 -6.55 13.64
CA SER A 153 22.23 -5.58 13.00
C SER A 153 21.06 -6.24 12.26
N ARG A 154 21.29 -7.37 11.58
CA ARG A 154 20.20 -8.14 10.95
C ARG A 154 19.26 -8.75 11.98
N PHE A 155 19.81 -9.31 13.05
CA PHE A 155 19.05 -9.88 14.16
C PHE A 155 18.10 -8.84 14.79
N ILE A 156 18.60 -7.64 15.08
CA ILE A 156 17.77 -6.53 15.60
C ILE A 156 16.69 -6.11 14.60
N GLN A 157 17.00 -6.05 13.30
CA GLN A 157 16.00 -5.77 12.27
C GLN A 157 14.88 -6.82 12.26
N ASP A 158 15.22 -8.10 12.43
CA ASP A 158 14.23 -9.17 12.51
C ASP A 158 13.37 -9.04 13.78
N CYS A 159 13.97 -8.73 14.94
CA CYS A 159 13.24 -8.47 16.18
C CYS A 159 12.24 -7.30 16.04
N PHE A 160 12.66 -6.17 15.46
CA PHE A 160 11.77 -5.02 15.25
C PHE A 160 10.69 -5.30 14.19
N PHE A 161 11.01 -6.11 13.17
CA PHE A 161 9.99 -6.54 12.21
C PHE A 161 8.89 -7.35 12.90
N ASP A 162 9.28 -8.33 13.73
CA ASP A 162 8.32 -9.17 14.45
C ASP A 162 7.51 -8.35 15.47
N LEU A 163 8.14 -7.36 16.13
CA LEU A 163 7.46 -6.40 17.00
C LEU A 163 6.42 -5.55 16.26
N THR A 164 6.74 -5.09 15.04
CA THR A 164 5.86 -4.22 14.24
C THR A 164 4.50 -4.86 13.99
N GLU A 165 4.46 -6.18 13.73
CA GLU A 165 3.19 -6.89 13.52
C GLU A 165 2.28 -6.85 14.76
N VAL A 166 2.87 -7.04 15.95
CA VAL A 166 2.14 -7.00 17.23
C VAL A 166 1.65 -5.58 17.52
N VAL A 167 2.52 -4.59 17.34
CA VAL A 167 2.22 -3.17 17.57
C VAL A 167 1.03 -2.72 16.71
N LEU A 168 1.05 -3.03 15.41
CA LEU A 168 -0.05 -2.68 14.49
C LEU A 168 -1.37 -3.35 14.87
N ARG A 169 -1.33 -4.62 15.31
CA ARG A 169 -2.52 -5.37 15.75
C ARG A 169 -3.15 -4.75 16.99
N HIS A 170 -2.34 -4.25 17.91
CA HIS A 170 -2.79 -3.66 19.16
C HIS A 170 -2.96 -2.13 19.11
N LYS A 171 -2.72 -1.51 17.95
CA LYS A 171 -2.80 -0.05 17.74
C LYS A 171 -1.91 0.74 18.71
N VAL A 172 -0.74 0.19 19.00
CA VAL A 172 0.29 0.85 19.79
C VAL A 172 1.12 1.73 18.86
N ASP A 173 1.62 2.87 19.33
CA ASP A 173 2.52 3.72 18.54
C ASP A 173 3.99 3.41 18.90
N ILE A 174 4.85 3.31 17.88
CA ILE A 174 6.30 3.24 18.11
C ILE A 174 6.81 4.68 18.23
N TYR A 175 7.23 5.07 19.43
CA TYR A 175 7.74 6.40 19.70
C TYR A 175 9.16 6.59 19.15
N GLN A 176 10.05 5.64 19.46
CA GLN A 176 11.43 5.65 18.94
C GLN A 176 12.11 4.28 19.11
N TYR A 177 13.17 4.07 18.34
CA TYR A 177 14.14 3.00 18.53
C TYR A 177 15.45 3.60 19.04
N VAL A 178 16.04 3.01 20.08
CA VAL A 178 17.30 3.46 20.68
C VAL A 178 18.25 2.26 20.77
N GLY A 179 19.08 2.08 19.75
CA GLY A 179 19.93 0.89 19.65
C GLY A 179 19.09 -0.38 19.45
N ASP A 180 19.11 -1.27 20.42
CA ASP A 180 18.31 -2.48 20.54
C ASP A 180 17.01 -2.30 21.34
N GLU A 181 16.81 -1.13 21.94
CA GLU A 181 15.60 -0.78 22.69
C GLU A 181 14.50 -0.22 21.76
N ALA A 182 13.25 -0.58 22.03
CA ALA A 182 12.06 0.00 21.43
C ALA A 182 11.19 0.68 22.49
N VAL A 183 10.83 1.95 22.25
CA VAL A 183 9.92 2.73 23.10
C VAL A 183 8.56 2.81 22.43
N LEU A 184 7.53 2.36 23.15
CA LEU A 184 6.15 2.32 22.69
C LEU A 184 5.28 3.29 23.50
N SER A 185 4.19 3.81 22.92
CA SER A 185 3.21 4.66 23.61
C SER A 185 1.76 4.35 23.25
#